data_AF-A0A9P1M3K9-F1
#
_entry.id   AF-A0A9P1M3K9-F1
#
_cell.length_a   1.000
_cell.length_b   1.000
_cell.length_c   1.000
_cell.angle_alpha   90.00
_cell.angle_beta   90.00
_cell.angle_gamma   90.00
#
_symmetry.space_group_name_H-M   'P 1'
#
loop_
_entity.id
_entity.type
_entity.pdbx_description
1 polymer ?
#
loop_
_entity_poly.entity_id
_entity_poly.type
_entity_poly.pdbx_seq_one_letter_code
_entity_poly.pdbx_strand_id
1 'polypeptide(L)'
;MPPSMEEESKKLKAAFEEMQSRVLKAMLPVEKKAAQCTLGCYGDMSDPTAVHTCAQRCQSSLERTGKRIQNELQAMQTSVQSCQQSVMARVNPKMEMAQNEGKAQQIQKIEAEFNEGITRCFKEALEQFPGVEGTRQPVFDSPDPAGPAEEEAEKREAGGRDEKGKGKGRPEWNPGLARNLDLEAEKSGGRGRMQWYRDHDDRQESGGQRRRGGSPDNWKHDMFEEMAKAPEPKKEEAKKADEEEKNEKPKAKEDKEEEEAEEASDSDDN
;
A
#
# COMPACT_ATOMS: atom_id res chain seq x y z
N MET A 1 -12.85 21.95 24.59
CA MET A 1 -12.60 21.06 23.45
C MET A 1 -13.03 19.66 23.82
N PRO A 2 -13.89 19.01 23.04
CA PRO A 2 -14.41 17.69 23.39
C PRO A 2 -13.30 16.62 23.25
N PRO A 3 -13.00 15.84 24.30
CA PRO A 3 -11.96 14.79 24.28
C PRO A 3 -12.28 13.55 23.44
N SER A 4 -13.39 13.55 22.68
CA SER A 4 -13.95 12.34 22.05
C SER A 4 -13.15 11.85 20.82
N MET A 5 -12.70 12.74 19.94
CA MET A 5 -12.06 12.35 18.68
C MET A 5 -10.66 11.76 18.90
N GLU A 6 -9.90 12.38 19.80
CA GLU A 6 -8.51 12.03 20.02
C GLU A 6 -8.39 10.65 20.66
N GLU A 7 -9.28 10.34 21.61
CA GLU A 7 -9.31 9.04 22.27
C GLU A 7 -9.73 7.91 21.31
N GLU A 8 -10.70 8.15 20.43
CA GLU A 8 -11.10 7.18 19.40
C GLU A 8 -10.00 6.97 18.35
N SER A 9 -9.30 8.03 17.94
CA SER A 9 -8.15 7.91 17.06
C SER A 9 -7.02 7.07 17.68
N LYS A 10 -6.78 7.23 18.99
CA LYS A 10 -5.79 6.44 19.74
C LYS A 10 -6.20 4.97 19.81
N LYS A 11 -7.48 4.67 20.07
CA LYS A 11 -8.02 3.30 20.06
C LYS A 11 -7.87 2.64 18.69
N LEU A 12 -8.14 3.38 17.62
CA LEU A 12 -8.02 2.88 16.26
C LEU A 12 -6.56 2.63 15.86
N LYS A 13 -5.65 3.54 16.21
CA LYS A 13 -4.21 3.35 16.04
C LYS A 13 -3.72 2.11 16.81
N ALA A 14 -4.10 1.99 18.08
CA ALA A 14 -3.74 0.82 18.90
C ALA A 14 -4.27 -0.50 18.31
N ALA A 15 -5.51 -0.52 17.81
CA ALA A 15 -6.07 -1.70 17.15
C ALA A 15 -5.31 -2.07 15.87
N PHE A 16 -4.87 -1.06 15.10
CA PHE A 16 -4.06 -1.28 13.90
C PHE A 16 -2.65 -1.79 14.23
N GLU A 17 -1.99 -1.22 15.23
CA GLU A 17 -0.69 -1.72 15.73
C GLU A 17 -0.80 -3.15 16.26
N GLU A 18 -1.87 -3.47 17.00
CA GLU A 18 -2.15 -4.82 17.46
C GLU A 18 -2.34 -5.79 16.28
N MET A 19 -3.09 -5.37 15.25
CA MET A 19 -3.27 -6.15 14.02
C MET A 19 -1.93 -6.38 13.32
N GLN A 20 -1.11 -5.34 13.14
CA GLN A 20 0.23 -5.47 12.54
C GLN A 20 1.10 -6.45 13.34
N SER A 21 1.11 -6.32 14.67
CA SER A 21 1.86 -7.22 15.56
C SER A 21 1.40 -8.67 15.41
N ARG A 22 0.08 -8.91 15.32
CA ARG A 22 -0.48 -10.25 15.07
C ARG A 22 -0.04 -10.82 13.72
N VAL A 23 -0.07 -10.02 12.66
CA VAL A 23 0.38 -10.45 11.31
C VAL A 23 1.87 -10.78 11.32
N LEU A 24 2.71 -9.93 11.90
CA LEU A 24 4.15 -10.17 12.02
C LEU A 24 4.43 -11.44 12.84
N LYS A 25 3.77 -11.61 13.99
CA LYS A 25 3.92 -12.80 14.82
C LYS A 25 3.43 -14.07 14.12
N ALA A 26 2.39 -13.96 13.29
CA ALA A 26 1.88 -15.06 12.47
C ALA A 26 2.82 -15.43 11.31
N MET A 27 3.69 -14.53 10.87
CA MET A 27 4.71 -14.79 9.83
C MET A 27 5.94 -15.52 10.36
N LEU A 28 6.26 -15.38 11.65
CA LEU A 28 7.46 -16.00 12.25
C LEU A 28 7.59 -17.52 12.00
N PRO A 29 6.52 -18.35 12.08
CA PRO A 29 6.64 -19.78 11.76
C PRO A 29 6.92 -20.04 10.27
N VAL A 30 6.40 -19.19 9.38
CA VAL A 30 6.64 -19.28 7.93
C VAL A 30 8.10 -18.95 7.63
N GLU A 31 8.62 -17.87 8.22
CA GLU A 31 10.03 -17.48 8.14
C GLU A 31 10.93 -18.58 8.69
N LYS A 32 10.59 -19.15 9.86
CA LYS A 32 11.32 -20.28 10.43
C LYS A 32 11.36 -21.48 9.48
N LYS A 33 10.22 -21.87 8.88
CA LYS A 33 10.17 -22.98 7.91
C LYS A 33 10.98 -22.68 6.65
N ALA A 34 10.90 -21.45 6.14
CA ALA A 34 11.70 -21.03 4.99
C ALA A 34 13.21 -21.10 5.29
N ALA A 35 13.63 -20.61 6.47
CA ALA A 35 15.02 -20.70 6.91
C ALA A 35 15.48 -22.15 7.09
N GLN A 36 14.65 -23.01 7.70
CA GLN A 36 14.94 -24.44 7.85
C GLN A 36 15.07 -25.14 6.48
N CYS A 37 14.20 -24.83 5.52
CA CYS A 37 14.27 -25.34 4.15
C CYS A 37 15.61 -24.96 3.50
N THR A 38 16.00 -23.68 3.58
CA THR A 38 17.26 -23.19 3.03
C THR A 38 18.47 -23.85 3.68
N LEU A 39 18.46 -24.07 5.01
CA LEU A 39 19.53 -24.80 5.71
C LEU A 39 19.61 -26.26 5.28
N GLY A 40 18.46 -26.92 5.04
CA GLY A 40 18.41 -28.29 4.53
C GLY A 40 19.08 -28.44 3.16
N CYS A 41 18.96 -27.43 2.29
CA CYS A 41 19.61 -27.44 0.98
C CYS A 41 21.14 -27.58 1.04
N TYR A 42 21.79 -27.08 2.12
CA TYR A 42 23.24 -27.18 2.29
C TYR A 42 23.70 -28.51 2.92
N GLY A 43 22.80 -29.29 3.52
CA GLY A 43 23.13 -30.57 4.16
C GLY A 43 23.26 -31.73 3.17
N ASP A 44 22.42 -31.74 2.14
CA ASP A 44 22.23 -32.91 1.27
C ASP A 44 22.95 -32.81 -0.09
N MET A 45 23.43 -31.63 -0.49
CA MET A 45 23.92 -31.39 -1.85
C MET A 45 25.36 -30.85 -1.87
N SER A 46 26.20 -31.48 -2.69
CA SER A 46 27.58 -31.04 -2.94
C SER A 46 27.73 -30.11 -4.16
N ASP A 47 26.73 -30.07 -5.05
CA ASP A 47 26.75 -29.23 -6.25
C ASP A 47 26.21 -27.82 -5.93
N PRO A 48 27.01 -26.75 -6.13
CA PRO A 48 26.58 -25.37 -5.94
C PRO A 48 25.30 -25.01 -6.70
N THR A 49 25.11 -25.56 -7.90
CA THR A 49 23.94 -25.26 -8.75
C THR A 49 22.66 -25.86 -8.16
N ALA A 50 22.77 -27.06 -7.61
CA ALA A 50 21.65 -27.76 -6.97
C ALA A 50 21.23 -27.03 -5.68
N VAL A 51 22.19 -26.59 -4.86
CA VAL A 51 21.96 -25.78 -3.66
C VAL A 51 21.22 -24.48 -3.99
N HIS A 52 21.67 -23.74 -5.00
CA HIS A 52 21.01 -22.52 -5.44
C HIS A 52 19.56 -22.75 -5.87
N THR A 53 19.33 -23.80 -6.67
CA THR A 53 17.98 -24.16 -7.14
C THR A 53 17.05 -24.52 -5.98
N CYS A 54 17.54 -25.27 -5.00
CA CYS A 54 16.78 -25.61 -3.79
C CYS A 54 16.46 -24.38 -2.94
N ALA A 55 17.45 -23.53 -2.67
CA ALA A 55 17.26 -22.30 -1.90
C ALA A 55 16.24 -21.36 -2.57
N GLN A 56 16.29 -21.24 -3.90
CA GLN A 56 15.32 -20.45 -4.67
C GLN A 56 13.89 -21.01 -4.53
N ARG A 57 13.72 -22.34 -4.51
CA ARG A 57 12.41 -22.96 -4.26
C ARG A 57 11.89 -22.62 -2.86
N CYS A 58 12.74 -22.72 -1.83
CA CYS A 58 12.40 -22.33 -0.46
C CYS A 58 11.95 -20.85 -0.38
N GLN A 59 12.68 -19.94 -1.03
CA GLN A 59 12.35 -18.51 -1.06
C GLN A 59 11.06 -18.21 -1.82
N SER A 60 10.80 -18.92 -2.93
CA SER A 60 9.60 -18.71 -3.74
C SER A 60 8.30 -18.98 -2.98
N SER A 61 8.32 -19.90 -2.01
CA SER A 61 7.19 -20.18 -1.12
C SER A 61 6.86 -18.98 -0.22
N LEU A 62 7.91 -18.31 0.29
CA LEU A 62 7.77 -17.09 1.10
C LEU A 62 7.21 -15.94 0.25
N GLU A 63 7.69 -15.77 -0.99
CA GLU A 63 7.15 -14.74 -1.90
C GLU A 63 5.66 -14.97 -2.24
N ARG A 64 5.24 -16.22 -2.48
CA ARG A 64 3.84 -16.54 -2.72
C ARG A 64 2.98 -16.21 -1.51
N THR A 65 3.46 -16.52 -0.31
CA THR A 65 2.77 -16.22 0.95
C THR A 65 2.68 -14.71 1.18
N GLY A 66 3.79 -13.97 0.97
CA GLY A 66 3.82 -12.51 1.05
C GLY A 66 2.84 -11.86 0.08
N LYS A 67 2.79 -12.32 -1.18
CA LYS A 67 1.82 -11.83 -2.18
C LYS A 67 0.36 -12.08 -1.77
N ARG A 68 0.05 -13.25 -1.18
CA ARG A 68 -1.31 -13.53 -0.66
C ARG A 68 -1.68 -12.55 0.45
N ILE A 69 -0.80 -12.37 1.44
CA ILE A 69 -1.05 -11.44 2.55
C ILE A 69 -1.21 -10.01 2.06
N GLN A 70 -0.39 -9.59 1.10
CA GLN A 70 -0.50 -8.27 0.47
C GLN A 70 -1.86 -8.09 -0.23
N ASN A 71 -2.33 -9.11 -0.96
CA ASN A 71 -3.63 -9.07 -1.63
C ASN A 71 -4.79 -9.00 -0.63
N GLU A 72 -4.74 -9.78 0.47
CA GLU A 72 -5.74 -9.72 1.55
C GLU A 72 -5.74 -8.33 2.21
N LEU A 73 -4.57 -7.78 2.53
CA LEU A 73 -4.46 -6.45 3.13
C LEU A 73 -5.00 -5.36 2.21
N GLN A 74 -4.75 -5.47 0.90
CA GLN A 74 -5.33 -4.57 -0.09
C GLN A 74 -6.85 -4.71 -0.20
N ALA A 75 -7.38 -5.94 -0.08
CA ALA A 75 -8.83 -6.17 -0.02
C ALA A 75 -9.45 -5.54 1.24
N MET A 76 -8.76 -5.59 2.39
CA MET A 76 -9.17 -4.86 3.60
C MET A 76 -9.25 -3.37 3.37
N GLN A 77 -8.19 -2.80 2.79
CA GLN A 77 -8.10 -1.36 2.56
C GLN A 77 -9.25 -0.88 1.68
N THR A 78 -9.57 -1.62 0.61
CA THR A 78 -10.69 -1.30 -0.28
C THR A 78 -12.04 -1.48 0.41
N SER A 79 -12.20 -2.52 1.24
CA SER A 79 -13.39 -2.74 2.07
C SER A 79 -13.64 -1.57 3.03
N VAL A 80 -12.63 -1.19 3.82
CA VAL A 80 -12.70 -0.06 4.77
C VAL A 80 -13.02 1.25 4.05
N GLN A 81 -12.35 1.54 2.92
CA GLN A 81 -12.62 2.75 2.14
C GLN A 81 -14.07 2.79 1.62
N SER A 82 -14.58 1.67 1.10
CA SER A 82 -15.95 1.59 0.61
C SER A 82 -16.98 1.79 1.74
N CYS A 83 -16.71 1.22 2.91
CA CYS A 83 -17.57 1.39 4.09
C CYS A 83 -17.52 2.85 4.59
N GLN A 84 -16.34 3.45 4.66
CA GLN A 84 -16.18 4.86 5.04
C GLN A 84 -16.93 5.80 4.09
N GLN A 85 -16.86 5.56 2.77
CA GLN A 85 -17.65 6.31 1.78
C GLN A 85 -19.16 6.15 2.01
N SER A 86 -19.61 4.94 2.37
CA SER A 86 -21.02 4.68 2.71
C SER A 86 -21.47 5.43 3.97
N VAL A 87 -20.60 5.53 4.98
CA VAL A 87 -20.88 6.31 6.20
C VAL A 87 -20.91 7.80 5.88
N MET A 88 -19.93 8.31 5.13
CA MET A 88 -19.90 9.71 4.68
C MET A 88 -21.17 10.07 3.89
N ALA A 89 -21.59 9.23 2.94
CA ALA A 89 -22.79 9.48 2.14
C ALA A 89 -24.08 9.62 2.99
N ARG A 90 -24.13 8.96 4.16
CA ARG A 90 -25.26 9.04 5.10
C ARG A 90 -25.17 10.23 6.05
N VAL A 91 -23.96 10.60 6.44
CA VAL A 91 -23.67 11.64 7.43
C VAL A 91 -23.66 13.04 6.79
N ASN A 92 -23.08 13.16 5.60
CA ASN A 92 -22.87 14.45 4.93
C ASN A 92 -24.16 15.30 4.78
N PRO A 93 -25.31 14.76 4.30
CA PRO A 93 -26.52 15.58 4.18
C PRO A 93 -27.06 16.05 5.54
N LYS A 94 -26.88 15.26 6.61
CA LYS A 94 -27.28 15.69 7.96
C LYS A 94 -26.38 16.81 8.47
N MET A 95 -25.08 16.71 8.18
CA MET A 95 -24.08 17.70 8.60
C MET A 95 -24.34 19.05 7.93
N GLU A 96 -24.65 19.06 6.63
CA GLU A 96 -25.03 20.28 5.90
C GLU A 96 -26.31 20.92 6.46
N MET A 97 -27.34 20.12 6.76
CA MET A 97 -28.57 20.63 7.39
C MET A 97 -28.31 21.23 8.76
N ALA A 98 -27.52 20.56 9.61
CA ALA A 98 -27.19 21.04 10.95
C ALA A 98 -26.32 22.32 10.92
N GLN A 99 -25.42 22.44 9.94
CA GLN A 99 -24.65 23.67 9.70
C GLN A 99 -25.56 24.84 9.32
N ASN A 100 -26.47 24.63 8.38
CA ASN A 100 -27.38 25.68 7.91
C ASN A 100 -28.33 26.18 9.02
N GLU A 101 -28.71 25.30 9.95
CA GLU A 101 -29.58 25.65 11.08
C GLU A 101 -28.82 26.22 12.29
N GLY A 102 -27.48 26.26 12.27
CA GLY A 102 -26.66 26.76 13.39
C GLY A 102 -26.77 25.92 14.66
N LYS A 103 -27.20 24.64 14.56
CA LYS A 103 -27.43 23.77 15.71
C LYS A 103 -26.15 23.03 16.09
N ALA A 104 -25.30 23.68 16.89
CA ALA A 104 -24.04 23.11 17.37
C ALA A 104 -24.20 21.73 18.05
N GLN A 105 -25.30 21.51 18.80
CA GLN A 105 -25.58 20.20 19.42
C GLN A 105 -25.88 19.10 18.39
N GLN A 106 -26.50 19.42 17.26
CA GLN A 106 -26.71 18.44 16.19
C GLN A 106 -25.41 18.09 15.49
N ILE A 107 -24.54 19.08 15.24
CA ILE A 107 -23.23 18.84 14.62
C ILE A 107 -22.42 17.82 15.45
N GLN A 108 -22.35 18.01 16.78
CA GLN A 108 -21.66 17.05 17.67
C GLN A 108 -22.27 15.64 17.63
N LYS A 109 -23.60 15.54 17.57
CA LYS A 109 -24.26 14.24 17.48
C LYS A 109 -23.97 13.54 16.14
N ILE A 110 -23.93 14.31 15.06
CA ILE A 110 -23.64 13.81 13.71
C ILE A 110 -22.17 13.35 13.59
N GLU A 111 -21.23 14.09 14.21
CA GLU A 111 -19.83 13.66 14.33
C GLU A 111 -19.69 12.35 15.11
N ALA A 112 -20.44 12.18 16.22
CA ALA A 112 -20.47 10.93 16.95
C ALA A 112 -21.02 9.76 16.11
N GLU A 113 -22.10 9.98 15.35
CA GLU A 113 -22.65 8.98 14.41
C GLU A 113 -21.62 8.59 13.32
N PHE A 114 -20.83 9.55 12.85
CA PHE A 114 -19.76 9.31 11.88
C PHE A 114 -18.67 8.40 12.44
N ASN A 115 -18.15 8.70 13.63
CA ASN A 115 -17.10 7.90 14.25
C ASN A 115 -17.58 6.50 14.62
N GLU A 116 -18.81 6.37 15.11
CA GLU A 116 -19.40 5.06 15.37
C GLU A 116 -19.49 4.25 14.08
N GLY A 117 -19.90 4.90 12.97
CA GLY A 117 -19.93 4.30 11.64
C GLY A 117 -18.56 3.81 11.18
N ILE A 118 -17.51 4.63 11.32
CA ILE A 118 -16.14 4.23 10.98
C ILE A 118 -15.69 3.07 11.86
N THR A 119 -15.92 3.13 13.17
CA THR A 119 -15.54 2.07 14.10
C THR A 119 -16.20 0.74 13.72
N ARG A 120 -17.47 0.79 13.29
CA ARG A 120 -18.18 -0.38 12.78
C ARG A 120 -17.54 -0.94 11.50
N CYS A 121 -17.17 -0.08 10.55
CA CYS A 121 -16.45 -0.48 9.34
C CYS A 121 -15.16 -1.25 9.66
N PHE A 122 -14.37 -0.77 10.62
CA PHE A 122 -13.15 -1.45 11.04
C PHE A 122 -13.43 -2.79 11.72
N LYS A 123 -14.44 -2.87 12.60
CA LYS A 123 -14.83 -4.14 13.24
C LYS A 123 -15.26 -5.18 12.20
N GLU A 124 -16.10 -4.79 11.26
CA GLU A 124 -16.56 -5.68 10.17
C GLU A 124 -15.40 -6.13 9.28
N ALA A 125 -14.46 -5.23 8.97
CA ALA A 125 -13.26 -5.58 8.23
C ALA A 125 -12.37 -6.56 9.01
N LEU A 126 -12.17 -6.35 10.31
CA LEU A 126 -11.38 -7.23 11.17
C LEU A 126 -12.02 -8.61 11.33
N GLU A 127 -13.34 -8.71 11.38
CA GLU A 127 -14.07 -9.98 11.42
C GLU A 127 -13.98 -10.78 10.10
N GLN A 128 -13.61 -10.14 8.99
CA GLN A 128 -13.29 -10.83 7.73
C GLN A 128 -11.84 -11.33 7.67
N PHE A 129 -10.97 -10.88 8.57
CA PHE A 129 -9.57 -11.30 8.67
C PHE A 129 -9.23 -12.61 9.41
N PRO A 130 -10.14 -13.37 10.08
CA PRO A 130 -9.75 -14.65 10.69
C PRO A 130 -9.35 -15.69 9.63
N GLY A 131 -9.67 -15.44 8.35
CA GLY A 131 -9.16 -16.21 7.21
C GLY A 131 -7.64 -16.24 7.12
N VAL A 132 -6.91 -15.21 7.56
CA VAL A 132 -5.44 -15.21 7.48
C VAL A 132 -4.83 -16.23 8.46
N GLU A 133 -5.46 -16.44 9.62
CA GLU A 133 -5.04 -17.46 10.58
C GLU A 133 -5.52 -18.86 10.18
N GLY A 134 -6.69 -18.99 9.57
CA GLY A 134 -7.21 -20.26 9.04
C GLY A 134 -6.46 -20.75 7.80
N THR A 135 -5.96 -19.83 6.96
CA THR A 135 -5.12 -20.14 5.79
C THR A 135 -3.68 -20.52 6.18
N ARG A 136 -3.37 -20.62 7.49
CA ARG A 136 -2.16 -21.30 8.01
C ARG A 136 -2.10 -22.77 7.65
N GLN A 137 -3.12 -23.34 6.98
CA GLN A 137 -2.99 -24.65 6.38
C GLN A 137 -1.73 -24.68 5.50
N PRO A 138 -0.85 -25.64 5.76
CA PRO A 138 0.52 -25.55 5.34
C PRO A 138 0.62 -25.74 3.83
N VAL A 139 0.72 -24.62 3.11
CA VAL A 139 1.24 -24.62 1.73
C VAL A 139 2.65 -25.25 1.69
N PHE A 140 3.32 -25.33 2.85
CA PHE A 140 4.63 -25.95 3.03
C PHE A 140 4.62 -27.48 3.26
N ASP A 141 3.51 -28.08 3.69
CA ASP A 141 3.44 -29.53 3.96
C ASP A 141 2.75 -30.30 2.83
N SER A 142 2.23 -29.62 1.82
CA SER A 142 2.01 -30.27 0.53
C SER A 142 3.39 -30.48 -0.08
N PRO A 143 3.90 -31.73 -0.19
CA PRO A 143 5.08 -31.98 -0.99
C PRO A 143 4.81 -31.38 -2.36
N ASP A 144 5.62 -30.41 -2.77
CA ASP A 144 5.62 -29.98 -4.16
C ASP A 144 5.64 -31.27 -5.00
N PRO A 145 4.80 -31.40 -6.04
CA PRO A 145 4.91 -32.50 -6.98
C PRO A 145 6.19 -32.32 -7.81
N ALA A 146 7.34 -32.42 -7.15
CA ALA A 146 8.65 -32.63 -7.73
C ALA A 146 8.85 -34.13 -8.03
N GLY A 147 7.78 -34.80 -8.45
CA GLY A 147 7.79 -36.10 -9.10
C GLY A 147 7.53 -35.89 -10.60
N PRO A 148 8.15 -36.71 -11.47
CA PRO A 148 8.65 -36.36 -12.81
C PRO A 148 7.55 -35.98 -13.81
N ALA A 149 7.05 -34.76 -13.76
CA ALA A 149 6.18 -34.21 -14.81
C ALA A 149 6.96 -33.59 -15.98
N GLU A 150 8.27 -33.31 -15.81
CA GLU A 150 9.11 -32.81 -16.91
C GLU A 150 9.63 -33.92 -17.83
N GLU A 151 9.71 -35.17 -17.38
CA GLU A 151 10.17 -36.28 -18.25
C GLU A 151 9.08 -36.80 -19.21
N GLU A 152 7.79 -36.51 -18.95
CA GLU A 152 6.69 -36.84 -19.86
C GLU A 152 6.29 -35.69 -20.81
N ALA A 153 6.78 -34.47 -20.58
CA ALA A 153 6.51 -33.34 -21.48
C ALA A 153 7.36 -33.42 -22.78
N GLU A 154 8.56 -33.99 -22.73
CA GLU A 154 9.41 -34.16 -23.91
C GLU A 154 8.89 -35.23 -24.89
N LYS A 155 7.99 -36.12 -24.45
CA LYS A 155 7.35 -37.12 -25.32
C LYS A 155 6.11 -36.61 -26.08
N ARG A 156 5.65 -35.38 -25.83
CA ARG A 156 4.45 -34.83 -26.49
C ARG A 156 4.74 -33.83 -27.62
N GLU A 157 5.99 -33.47 -27.88
CA GLU A 157 6.36 -32.55 -28.99
C GLU A 157 6.75 -33.25 -30.32
N ALA A 158 6.53 -34.56 -30.45
CA ALA A 158 6.88 -35.30 -31.66
C ALA A 158 5.74 -35.45 -32.70
N GLY A 159 4.61 -34.74 -32.57
CA GLY A 159 3.49 -34.89 -33.52
C GLY A 159 2.68 -33.63 -33.73
N GLY A 160 2.81 -33.01 -34.91
CA GLY A 160 1.82 -32.04 -35.40
C GLY A 160 2.37 -30.71 -35.90
N ARG A 161 3.52 -30.70 -36.58
CA ARG A 161 3.95 -29.58 -37.42
C ARG A 161 3.30 -29.71 -38.80
N ASP A 162 2.00 -29.49 -38.89
CA ASP A 162 1.33 -29.35 -40.19
C ASP A 162 0.51 -28.06 -40.28
N GLU A 163 0.95 -27.25 -41.23
CA GLU A 163 0.15 -26.43 -42.12
C GLU A 163 -0.66 -25.23 -41.60
N LYS A 164 -0.14 -24.08 -42.06
CA LYS A 164 -0.90 -23.00 -42.72
C LYS A 164 -1.81 -22.17 -41.84
N GLY A 165 -1.27 -21.00 -41.51
CA GLY A 165 -2.05 -19.81 -41.27
C GLY A 165 -3.17 -19.62 -42.29
N LYS A 166 -4.39 -19.52 -41.79
CA LYS A 166 -5.48 -18.76 -42.38
C LYS A 166 -6.02 -17.87 -41.27
N GLY A 167 -5.70 -16.58 -41.35
CA GLY A 167 -6.33 -15.57 -40.53
C GLY A 167 -7.84 -15.70 -40.65
N LYS A 168 -8.52 -15.87 -39.53
CA LYS A 168 -9.98 -15.85 -39.46
C LYS A 168 -10.43 -14.45 -39.90
N GLY A 169 -11.23 -14.43 -40.98
CA GLY A 169 -11.57 -13.25 -41.75
C GLY A 169 -12.19 -12.13 -40.94
N ARG A 170 -11.81 -10.90 -41.28
CA ARG A 170 -12.59 -9.70 -40.95
C ARG A 170 -13.94 -9.82 -41.66
N PRO A 171 -15.07 -9.67 -40.95
CA PRO A 171 -16.38 -9.65 -41.60
C PRO A 171 -16.48 -8.48 -42.59
N GLU A 172 -17.15 -8.73 -43.72
CA GLU A 172 -17.39 -7.76 -44.80
C GLU A 172 -18.24 -6.58 -44.28
N TRP A 173 -17.80 -5.35 -44.58
CA TRP A 173 -18.41 -4.12 -44.05
C TRP A 173 -19.84 -3.95 -44.57
N ASN A 174 -20.81 -3.80 -43.65
CA ASN A 174 -22.24 -3.74 -43.98
C ASN A 174 -22.82 -2.35 -43.63
N PRO A 175 -23.19 -1.50 -44.61
CA PRO A 175 -23.57 -0.10 -44.38
C PRO A 175 -24.91 0.09 -43.64
N GLY A 176 -25.70 -0.98 -43.43
CA GLY A 176 -26.96 -0.93 -42.68
C GLY A 176 -26.81 -1.06 -41.16
N LEU A 177 -25.66 -1.53 -40.67
CA LEU A 177 -25.33 -1.51 -39.24
C LEU A 177 -24.44 -0.29 -38.99
N ALA A 178 -25.01 0.81 -38.51
CA ALA A 178 -24.31 2.05 -38.15
C ALA A 178 -23.41 1.90 -36.89
N ARG A 179 -22.63 0.82 -36.81
CA ARG A 179 -21.61 0.58 -35.78
C ARG A 179 -20.24 0.74 -36.43
N ASN A 180 -19.54 1.82 -36.07
CA ASN A 180 -18.14 2.02 -36.42
C ASN A 180 -17.27 1.02 -35.65
N LEU A 181 -17.02 -0.14 -36.28
CA LEU A 181 -16.18 -1.21 -35.75
C LEU A 181 -14.76 -0.73 -35.40
N ASP A 182 -14.26 0.33 -36.04
CA ASP A 182 -12.96 0.93 -35.73
C ASP A 182 -12.98 1.67 -34.37
N LEU A 183 -14.07 2.39 -34.08
CA LEU A 183 -14.28 3.06 -32.78
C LEU A 183 -14.54 2.07 -31.65
N GLU A 184 -15.17 0.92 -31.93
CA GLU A 184 -15.33 -0.14 -30.92
C GLU A 184 -14.06 -0.98 -30.72
N ALA A 185 -13.20 -1.11 -31.73
CA ALA A 185 -11.88 -1.74 -31.57
C ALA A 185 -10.95 -0.88 -30.69
N GLU A 186 -11.07 0.45 -30.75
CA GLU A 186 -10.38 1.34 -29.81
C GLU A 186 -11.03 1.34 -28.42
N LYS A 187 -12.36 1.30 -28.34
CA LYS A 187 -13.08 1.28 -27.05
C LYS A 187 -12.97 -0.05 -26.29
N SER A 188 -12.82 -1.17 -27.00
CA SER A 188 -12.59 -2.49 -26.39
C SER A 188 -11.15 -2.71 -25.93
N GLY A 189 -10.30 -1.69 -26.03
CA GLY A 189 -9.01 -1.69 -25.36
C GLY A 189 -8.14 -2.81 -25.90
N GLY A 190 -7.71 -2.65 -27.15
CA GLY A 190 -6.51 -3.29 -27.68
C GLY A 190 -5.29 -2.98 -26.82
N ARG A 191 -5.20 -3.60 -25.65
CA ARG A 191 -3.96 -3.91 -24.92
C ARG A 191 -3.29 -5.03 -25.69
N GLY A 192 -2.94 -4.73 -26.94
CA GLY A 192 -1.97 -5.47 -27.69
C GLY A 192 -0.69 -5.51 -26.89
N ARG A 193 -0.31 -6.72 -26.49
CA ARG A 193 1.07 -7.19 -26.51
C ARG A 193 1.93 -6.36 -27.47
N MET A 194 2.75 -5.44 -26.97
CA MET A 194 4.00 -4.98 -27.61
C MET A 194 4.74 -3.93 -26.76
N GLN A 195 4.97 -4.21 -25.47
CA GLN A 195 5.82 -3.37 -24.63
C GLN A 195 6.76 -4.15 -23.70
N TRP A 196 7.08 -5.40 -24.07
CA TRP A 196 8.05 -6.26 -23.35
C TRP A 196 9.42 -6.39 -24.04
N TYR A 197 9.75 -5.48 -24.96
CA TYR A 197 11.11 -5.26 -25.45
C TYR A 197 11.40 -3.75 -25.50
N ARG A 198 11.41 -3.12 -24.32
CA ARG A 198 12.44 -2.14 -23.96
C ARG A 198 13.44 -2.95 -23.15
N ASP A 199 14.28 -3.75 -23.79
CA ASP A 199 15.60 -3.27 -24.20
C ASP A 199 16.24 -2.43 -23.09
N HIS A 200 16.52 -3.11 -21.98
CA HIS A 200 17.52 -2.72 -20.99
C HIS A 200 18.91 -2.94 -21.60
N ASP A 201 19.16 -2.28 -22.73
CA ASP A 201 20.48 -2.19 -23.35
C ASP A 201 21.23 -1.05 -22.64
N ASP A 202 21.83 -1.36 -21.50
CA ASP A 202 22.76 -0.50 -20.74
C ASP A 202 24.10 -0.30 -21.48
N ARG A 203 24.07 -0.22 -22.82
CA ARG A 203 25.24 -0.11 -23.68
C ARG A 203 25.07 0.94 -24.78
N GLN A 204 24.62 2.13 -24.42
CA GLN A 204 24.97 3.34 -25.18
C GLN A 204 26.00 4.18 -24.43
N GLU A 205 27.28 3.86 -24.69
CA GLU A 205 28.33 4.86 -24.67
C GLU A 205 28.05 5.96 -25.70
N SER A 206 28.32 7.19 -25.30
CA SER A 206 28.56 8.38 -26.12
C SER A 206 27.37 9.12 -26.76
N GLY A 207 27.18 10.35 -26.29
CA GLY A 207 26.93 11.49 -27.20
C GLY A 207 25.47 11.89 -27.41
N GLY A 208 24.89 12.58 -26.44
CA GLY A 208 23.69 13.38 -26.73
C GLY A 208 23.04 13.95 -25.48
N GLN A 209 23.34 15.22 -25.16
CA GLN A 209 22.57 16.02 -24.23
C GLN A 209 21.12 16.16 -24.72
N ARG A 210 20.25 15.22 -24.33
CA ARG A 210 18.80 15.44 -24.33
C ARG A 210 18.38 15.72 -22.91
N ARG A 211 18.03 16.98 -22.65
CA ARG A 211 17.38 17.46 -21.42
C ARG A 211 16.11 16.64 -21.20
N ARG A 212 16.22 15.55 -20.43
CA ARG A 212 15.07 14.88 -19.81
C ARG A 212 14.61 15.81 -18.70
N GLY A 213 13.36 16.26 -18.75
CA GLY A 213 12.72 16.93 -17.61
C GLY A 213 12.88 16.02 -16.39
N GLY A 214 13.41 16.57 -15.30
CA GLY A 214 13.67 15.83 -14.07
C GLY A 214 12.40 15.10 -13.64
N SER A 215 12.54 13.80 -13.44
CA SER A 215 11.57 13.07 -12.63
C SER A 215 11.51 13.79 -11.28
N PRO A 216 10.33 14.05 -10.71
CA PRO A 216 10.24 14.71 -9.42
C PRO A 216 10.91 13.83 -8.37
N ASP A 217 12.10 14.22 -7.92
CA ASP A 217 12.87 13.55 -6.84
C ASP A 217 12.20 13.68 -5.46
N ASN A 218 10.99 14.23 -5.40
CA ASN A 218 10.20 14.36 -4.20
C ASN A 218 8.90 13.58 -4.35
N TRP A 219 8.99 12.25 -4.27
CA TRP A 219 7.83 11.46 -3.89
C TRP A 219 7.58 11.77 -2.41
N LYS A 220 6.84 12.85 -2.15
CA LYS A 220 6.51 13.27 -0.80
C LYS A 220 5.74 12.13 -0.13
N HIS A 221 6.36 11.54 0.88
CA HIS A 221 5.79 10.53 1.77
C HIS A 221 4.67 11.09 2.69
N ASP A 222 4.08 12.25 2.35
CA ASP A 222 3.33 13.08 3.31
C ASP A 222 1.95 13.54 2.83
N MET A 223 1.26 12.75 2.00
CA MET A 223 -0.21 12.93 1.91
C MET A 223 -0.91 12.66 3.26
N PHE A 224 -0.26 11.93 4.18
CA PHE A 224 -0.77 11.72 5.54
C PHE A 224 -0.35 12.80 6.55
N GLU A 225 0.86 13.36 6.49
CA GLU A 225 1.21 14.52 7.35
C GLU A 225 0.44 15.78 6.95
N GLU A 226 0.15 15.98 5.66
CA GLU A 226 -0.60 17.15 5.22
C GLU A 226 -2.07 17.14 5.70
N MET A 227 -2.66 15.97 5.95
CA MET A 227 -3.98 15.86 6.62
C MET A 227 -3.89 15.95 8.15
N ALA A 228 -2.77 15.58 8.77
CA ALA A 228 -2.56 15.72 10.21
C ALA A 228 -2.26 17.18 10.62
N LYS A 229 -1.75 17.99 9.69
CA LYS A 229 -1.49 19.42 9.89
C LYS A 229 -2.77 20.21 9.64
N ALA A 230 -3.68 20.18 10.63
CA ALA A 230 -4.83 21.07 10.64
C ALA A 230 -4.38 22.52 10.39
N PRO A 231 -5.06 23.30 9.53
CA PRO A 231 -4.70 24.69 9.30
C PRO A 231 -4.84 25.46 10.62
N GLU A 232 -3.72 25.83 11.23
CA GLU A 232 -3.76 26.81 12.30
C GLU A 232 -4.43 28.08 11.77
N PRO A 233 -5.34 28.71 12.54
CA PRO A 233 -5.96 29.95 12.11
C PRO A 233 -4.87 30.99 11.92
N LYS A 234 -4.61 31.36 10.66
CA LYS A 234 -3.73 32.47 10.30
C LYS A 234 -4.16 33.70 11.07
N LYS A 235 -3.40 34.03 12.10
CA LYS A 235 -3.48 35.27 12.87
C LYS A 235 -2.76 36.38 12.08
N GLU A 236 -3.17 36.58 10.83
CA GLU A 236 -2.71 37.66 9.96
C GLU A 236 -3.91 38.53 9.61
N GLU A 237 -4.34 39.37 10.55
CA GLU A 237 -5.05 40.64 10.32
C GLU A 237 -5.39 41.32 11.67
N ALA A 238 -4.36 41.66 12.46
CA ALA A 238 -4.52 42.54 13.64
C ALA A 238 -3.22 43.25 14.07
N LYS A 239 -2.28 43.50 13.13
CA LYS A 239 -1.09 44.31 13.37
C LYS A 239 -0.74 45.17 12.15
N LYS A 240 -1.61 46.14 11.83
CA LYS A 240 -1.29 47.30 10.99
C LYS A 240 -2.19 48.48 11.39
N ALA A 241 -2.07 48.93 12.63
CA ALA A 241 -2.58 50.22 13.10
C ALA A 241 -2.09 50.53 14.53
N ASP A 242 -0.78 50.42 14.82
CA ASP A 242 -0.17 51.05 16.02
C ASP A 242 1.37 50.97 15.97
N GLU A 243 1.97 51.40 14.86
CA GLU A 243 3.44 51.51 14.77
C GLU A 243 3.82 52.84 14.10
N GLU A 244 3.33 53.93 14.66
CA GLU A 244 3.93 55.25 14.55
C GLU A 244 3.85 55.85 15.96
N GLU A 245 4.97 56.35 16.48
CA GLU A 245 5.09 57.02 17.78
C GLU A 245 5.36 56.15 19.03
N LYS A 246 6.60 55.65 19.15
CA LYS A 246 7.52 56.06 20.24
C LYS A 246 8.85 55.33 20.18
N ASN A 247 9.75 55.98 19.47
CA ASN A 247 11.17 55.88 19.69
C ASN A 247 11.50 56.60 21.00
N GLU A 248 11.84 55.88 22.07
CA GLU A 248 12.76 56.38 23.11
C GLU A 248 13.34 55.22 23.95
N LYS A 249 14.64 54.97 23.72
CA LYS A 249 15.63 54.21 24.51
C LYS A 249 15.71 54.79 25.95
N PRO A 250 16.28 54.15 27.02
CA PRO A 250 17.36 53.17 26.94
C PRO A 250 17.53 52.05 28.03
N LYS A 251 18.43 51.09 27.67
CA LYS A 251 19.39 50.31 28.51
C LYS A 251 18.92 49.63 29.81
N ALA A 252 19.15 48.31 29.90
CA ALA A 252 20.21 47.67 30.72
C ALA A 252 19.93 46.19 31.04
N LYS A 253 21.03 45.41 31.17
CA LYS A 253 21.20 44.02 31.67
C LYS A 253 20.73 42.91 30.73
N GLU A 254 21.58 42.05 30.14
CA GLU A 254 22.75 41.30 30.65
C GLU A 254 22.36 40.22 31.69
N ASP A 255 22.89 39.01 31.45
CA ASP A 255 22.85 37.76 32.24
C ASP A 255 21.61 36.84 32.11
N LYS A 256 21.76 35.72 31.37
CA LYS A 256 21.97 34.39 32.00
C LYS A 256 22.09 33.28 30.94
N GLU A 257 23.30 32.76 30.87
CA GLU A 257 23.79 31.54 30.22
C GLU A 257 23.51 30.30 31.10
N GLU A 258 23.60 29.10 30.51
CA GLU A 258 23.66 27.74 31.13
C GLU A 258 22.35 27.26 31.83
N GLU A 259 21.84 26.04 31.65
CA GLU A 259 22.37 24.67 31.79
C GLU A 259 21.13 23.76 31.42
N GLU A 260 21.15 22.58 30.80
CA GLU A 260 21.81 21.32 31.14
C GLU A 260 21.79 20.39 29.90
N ALA A 261 22.92 19.71 29.71
CA ALA A 261 23.05 18.49 28.95
C ALA A 261 22.95 17.27 29.91
N GLU A 262 22.87 16.09 29.31
CA GLU A 262 23.14 14.76 29.89
C GLU A 262 21.98 14.04 30.61
N GLU A 263 21.52 12.96 29.99
CA GLU A 263 21.68 11.64 30.62
C GLU A 263 21.90 10.57 29.54
N ALA A 264 23.15 10.12 29.46
CA ALA A 264 23.55 8.84 28.92
C ALA A 264 23.70 7.86 30.10
N SER A 265 23.05 6.70 30.01
CA SER A 265 23.40 5.47 30.72
C SER A 265 23.26 4.36 29.66
N ASP A 266 24.30 3.70 29.17
CA ASP A 266 25.39 2.98 29.83
C ASP A 266 24.87 1.93 30.82
N SER A 267 24.68 0.72 30.29
CA SER A 267 24.63 -0.52 31.05
C SER A 267 25.07 -1.67 30.13
N ASP A 268 26.39 -1.78 29.97
CA ASP A 268 27.08 -3.06 29.86
C ASP A 268 27.05 -3.75 31.25
N ASP A 269 26.58 -5.00 31.33
CA ASP A 269 27.31 -6.11 31.98
C ASP A 269 26.51 -7.43 31.92
N ASN A 270 27.22 -8.46 31.42
CA ASN A 270 27.10 -9.92 31.63
C ASN A 270 26.59 -10.79 30.47
#